data_AF-N8TYG9-F1
#
_entry.id   AF-N8TYG9-F1
#
_cell.length_a   1.000
_cell.length_b   1.000
_cell.length_c   1.000
_cell.angle_alpha   90.00
_cell.angle_beta   90.00
_cell.angle_gamma   90.00
#
_symmetry.space_group_name_H-M   'P 1'
#
loop_
_entity.id
_entity.type
_entity.pdbx_description
1 polymer ?
#
loop_
_entity_poly.entity_id
_entity_poly.type
_entity_poly.pdbx_seq_one_letter_code
_entity_poly.pdbx_strand_id
1 'polypeptide(L)'
;MIDLSLIWVGIIGLGVWIYVVLDGFDLGIGILFPVVADKQQRDVMMNTVAPVWDGNETWMVLGGAGLFAAFPRFSLPNLYYLSVVPVLVLWVSYQLHRACQHQQEKQPFIYMLVLVTLSYVGFLISLWPNIIPPSVTIWQAAAPYSSQLFALIGACILLPIILVYTGLAYWVFKDKVRVGDEGYHD
;
A
#
# COMPACT_ATOMS: atom_id res chain seq x y z
N MET A 1 -23.35 16.60 -13.19
CA MET A 1 -22.39 15.91 -14.10
C MET A 1 -21.30 15.35 -13.22
N ILE A 2 -20.91 14.07 -13.36
CA ILE A 2 -19.86 13.48 -12.52
C ILE A 2 -18.51 14.02 -13.02
N ASP A 3 -17.67 14.56 -12.13
CA ASP A 3 -16.34 15.07 -12.45
C ASP A 3 -15.38 13.90 -12.66
N LEU A 4 -14.87 13.74 -13.89
CA LEU A 4 -13.92 12.66 -14.22
C LEU A 4 -12.62 12.80 -13.44
N SER A 5 -12.23 14.00 -13.03
CA SER A 5 -11.04 14.23 -12.21
C SER A 5 -11.19 13.53 -10.86
N LEU A 6 -12.39 13.57 -10.26
CA LEU A 6 -12.69 12.87 -9.01
C LEU A 6 -12.74 11.35 -9.19
N ILE A 7 -13.24 10.87 -10.34
CA ILE A 7 -13.20 9.43 -10.68
C ILE A 7 -11.74 8.95 -10.75
N TRP A 8 -10.88 9.69 -11.45
CA TRP A 8 -9.46 9.36 -11.58
C TRP A 8 -8.71 9.46 -10.26
N VAL A 9 -9.01 10.45 -9.42
CA VAL A 9 -8.48 10.51 -8.04
C VAL A 9 -8.88 9.26 -7.25
N GLY A 10 -10.13 8.79 -7.40
CA GLY A 10 -10.58 7.54 -6.78
C GLY A 10 -9.85 6.30 -7.31
N ILE A 11 -9.68 6.17 -8.63
CA ILE A 11 -9.00 5.03 -9.26
C ILE A 11 -7.51 4.99 -8.85
N ILE A 12 -6.81 6.12 -8.98
CA ILE A 12 -5.39 6.23 -8.63
C ILE A 12 -5.23 6.08 -7.12
N GLY A 13 -6.07 6.74 -6.34
CA GLY A 13 -6.04 6.65 -4.87
C GLY A 13 -6.30 5.23 -4.36
N LEU A 14 -7.23 4.49 -4.97
CA LEU A 14 -7.45 3.08 -4.64
C LEU A 14 -6.27 2.21 -5.08
N GLY A 15 -5.74 2.43 -6.29
CA GLY A 15 -4.59 1.69 -6.81
C GLY A 15 -3.36 1.84 -5.92
N VAL A 16 -3.05 3.08 -5.51
CA VAL A 16 -1.94 3.37 -4.58
C VAL A 16 -2.23 2.78 -3.20
N TRP A 17 -3.48 2.82 -2.71
CA TRP A 17 -3.81 2.18 -1.42
C TRP A 17 -3.60 0.66 -1.45
N ILE A 18 -4.12 -0.02 -2.48
CA ILE A 18 -3.92 -1.47 -2.67
C ILE A 18 -2.42 -1.77 -2.70
N TYR A 19 -1.65 -0.97 -3.44
CA TYR A 19 -0.20 -1.10 -3.50
C TYR A 19 0.46 -0.97 -2.12
N VAL A 20 0.15 0.10 -1.38
CA VAL A 20 0.68 0.36 -0.03
C VAL A 20 0.28 -0.73 0.97
N VAL A 21 -0.91 -1.32 0.84
CA VAL A 21 -1.35 -2.44 1.67
C VAL A 21 -0.60 -3.73 1.35
N LEU A 22 -0.41 -4.02 0.05
CA LEU A 22 0.37 -5.18 -0.40
C LEU A 22 1.85 -5.04 0.00
N ASP A 23 2.39 -3.82 0.01
CA ASP A 23 3.73 -3.51 0.53
C ASP A 23 3.82 -3.68 2.06
N GLY A 24 2.78 -3.29 2.81
CA GLY A 24 2.70 -3.53 4.26
C GLY A 24 2.84 -5.01 4.65
N PHE A 25 2.40 -5.94 3.79
CA PHE A 25 2.62 -7.37 4.00
C PHE A 25 4.10 -7.75 3.97
N ASP A 26 4.89 -7.18 3.06
CA ASP A 26 6.33 -7.44 2.95
C ASP A 26 7.08 -6.95 4.19
N LEU A 27 6.74 -5.75 4.68
CA LEU A 27 7.25 -5.22 5.95
C LEU A 27 6.86 -6.08 7.14
N GLY A 28 5.65 -6.68 7.12
CA GLY A 28 5.19 -7.60 8.17
C GLY A 28 6.01 -8.89 8.22
N ILE A 29 6.36 -9.44 7.06
CA ILE A 29 7.26 -10.60 6.98
C ILE A 29 8.67 -10.24 7.46
N GLY A 30 9.20 -9.07 7.07
CA GLY A 30 10.50 -8.57 7.52
C GLY A 30 10.58 -8.40 9.06
N ILE A 31 9.53 -7.90 9.71
CA ILE A 31 9.47 -7.76 11.18
C ILE A 31 9.40 -9.12 11.89
N LEU A 32 8.71 -10.10 11.31
CA LEU A 32 8.57 -11.45 11.88
C LEU A 32 9.79 -12.34 11.63
N PHE A 33 10.59 -12.05 10.61
CA PHE A 33 11.78 -12.81 10.21
C PHE A 33 12.75 -13.17 11.37
N PRO A 34 13.14 -12.23 12.27
CA PRO A 34 14.01 -12.55 13.40
C PRO A 34 13.35 -13.42 14.49
N VAL A 35 12.01 -13.45 14.55
CA VAL A 35 11.23 -14.17 15.58
C VAL A 35 11.04 -15.64 15.20
N VAL A 36 10.93 -15.94 13.91
CA VAL A 36 10.82 -17.31 13.42
C VAL A 36 12.18 -17.99 13.54
N ALA A 37 12.35 -19.00 14.40
CA ALA A 37 13.65 -19.67 14.60
C ALA A 37 13.96 -20.72 13.51
N ASP A 38 12.92 -21.25 12.86
CA ASP A 38 13.03 -22.31 11.87
C ASP A 38 13.56 -21.77 10.53
N LYS A 39 14.67 -22.34 10.06
CA LYS A 39 15.36 -21.89 8.84
C LYS A 39 14.54 -22.16 7.58
N GLN A 40 13.77 -23.25 7.56
CA GLN A 40 12.94 -23.64 6.44
C GLN A 40 11.72 -22.72 6.33
N GLN A 41 11.12 -22.32 7.46
CA GLN A 41 10.06 -21.31 7.51
C GLN A 41 10.55 -19.92 7.11
N ARG A 42 11.78 -19.53 7.51
CA ARG A 42 12.42 -18.28 7.05
C ARG A 42 12.63 -18.27 5.53
N ASP A 43 13.10 -19.37 4.96
CA ASP A 43 13.30 -19.48 3.52
C ASP A 43 11.97 -19.40 2.77
N VAL A 44 10.90 -20.04 3.28
CA VAL A 44 9.55 -19.92 2.72
C VAL A 44 9.04 -18.47 2.79
N MET A 45 9.21 -17.80 3.94
CA MET A 45 8.86 -16.38 4.10
C MET A 45 9.60 -15.48 3.09
N MET A 46 10.92 -15.65 2.96
CA MET A 46 11.71 -14.84 2.02
C MET A 46 11.35 -15.14 0.56
N ASN A 47 11.10 -16.39 0.20
CA ASN A 47 10.70 -16.77 -1.14
C ASN A 47 9.33 -16.20 -1.55
N THR A 48 8.44 -15.91 -0.59
CA THR A 48 7.16 -15.26 -0.87
C THR A 48 7.28 -13.76 -1.14
N VAL A 49 8.33 -13.11 -0.63
CA VAL A 49 8.52 -11.64 -0.67
C VAL A 49 9.56 -11.21 -1.70
N ALA A 50 10.57 -12.04 -1.97
CA ALA A 50 11.66 -11.74 -2.89
C ALA A 50 11.22 -11.26 -4.29
N PRO A 51 10.13 -11.75 -4.91
CA PRO A 51 9.70 -11.28 -6.23
C PRO A 51 9.13 -9.86 -6.24
N VAL A 52 8.70 -9.34 -5.10
CA VAL A 52 7.97 -8.06 -4.97
C VAL A 52 8.73 -6.99 -4.18
N TRP A 53 9.68 -7.40 -3.33
CA TRP A 53 10.46 -6.54 -2.44
C TRP A 53 11.24 -5.42 -3.13
N ASP A 54 11.95 -5.74 -4.22
CA ASP A 54 12.85 -4.78 -4.89
C ASP A 54 12.09 -3.60 -5.52
N GLY A 55 10.86 -3.85 -5.98
CA GLY A 55 9.97 -2.78 -6.44
C GLY A 55 9.50 -1.88 -5.30
N ASN A 56 9.24 -2.45 -4.13
CA ASN A 56 8.59 -1.79 -3.00
C ASN A 56 9.46 -0.76 -2.27
N GLU A 57 10.76 -1.03 -2.13
CA GLU A 57 11.74 -0.11 -1.51
C GLU A 57 11.80 1.28 -2.20
N THR A 58 11.64 1.33 -3.53
CA THR A 58 11.69 2.60 -4.29
C THR A 58 10.53 3.53 -3.96
N TRP A 59 9.34 2.98 -3.67
CA TRP A 59 8.14 3.77 -3.45
C TRP A 59 8.00 4.24 -2.00
N MET A 60 8.55 3.52 -1.03
CA MET A 60 8.65 3.99 0.35
C MET A 60 9.52 5.25 0.46
N VAL A 61 10.65 5.28 -0.26
CA VAL A 61 11.51 6.47 -0.37
C VAL A 61 10.76 7.63 -1.02
N LEU A 62 9.98 7.37 -2.08
CA LEU A 62 9.12 8.39 -2.69
C LEU A 62 8.01 8.88 -1.76
N GLY A 63 7.41 8.00 -0.95
CA GLY A 63 6.41 8.36 0.06
C GLY A 63 6.98 9.24 1.16
N GLY A 64 8.16 8.89 1.69
CA GLY A 64 8.88 9.71 2.68
C GLY A 64 9.32 11.06 2.12
N ALA A 65 9.87 11.08 0.90
CA ALA A 65 10.22 12.31 0.19
C ALA A 65 8.97 13.16 -0.12
N GLY A 66 7.85 12.52 -0.46
CA GLY A 66 6.57 13.16 -0.70
C GLY A 66 5.99 13.82 0.56
N LEU A 67 6.07 13.15 1.72
CA LEU A 67 5.71 13.74 3.01
C LEU A 67 6.60 14.95 3.33
N PHE A 68 7.92 14.81 3.17
CA PHE A 68 8.86 15.91 3.38
C PHE A 68 8.61 17.11 2.44
N ALA A 69 8.27 16.85 1.18
CA ALA A 69 7.93 17.87 0.19
C ALA A 69 6.54 18.49 0.41
N ALA A 70 5.57 17.72 0.92
CA ALA A 70 4.20 18.16 1.15
C ALA A 70 4.02 19.05 2.40
N PHE A 71 4.95 18.99 3.35
CA PHE A 71 4.91 19.83 4.57
C PHE A 71 5.93 20.99 4.62
N PRO A 72 5.84 22.05 3.79
CA PRO A 72 6.67 23.24 4.03
C PRO A 72 6.14 24.16 5.15
N ARG A 73 4.84 24.19 5.49
CA ARG A 73 4.28 25.07 6.54
C ARG A 73 2.96 24.55 7.15
N PHE A 74 2.94 24.32 8.46
CA PHE A 74 1.70 24.07 9.22
C PHE A 74 0.98 25.39 9.54
N SER A 75 -0.31 25.51 9.18
CA SER A 75 -1.18 26.58 9.65
C SER A 75 -2.06 26.08 10.81
N LEU A 76 -2.27 26.92 11.84
CA LEU A 76 -2.96 26.58 13.09
C LEU A 76 -4.34 25.90 12.92
N PRO A 77 -5.22 26.29 11.97
CA PRO A 77 -6.52 25.64 11.78
C PRO A 77 -6.40 24.22 11.20
N ASN A 78 -5.47 23.99 10.28
CA ASN A 78 -5.24 22.68 9.67
C ASN A 78 -4.62 21.68 10.65
N LEU A 79 -3.86 22.17 11.64
CA LEU A 79 -3.24 21.34 12.67
C LEU A 79 -4.28 20.55 13.48
N TYR A 80 -5.43 21.15 13.81
CA TYR A 80 -6.48 20.48 14.60
C TYR A 80 -7.13 19.32 13.84
N TYR A 81 -7.49 19.51 12.57
CA TYR A 81 -8.09 18.44 11.76
C TYR A 81 -7.07 17.35 11.44
N LEU A 82 -5.83 17.73 11.14
CA LEU A 82 -4.74 16.78 10.93
C LEU A 82 -4.38 16.02 12.21
N SER A 83 -4.51 16.61 13.40
CA SER A 83 -4.10 15.99 14.68
C SER A 83 -4.85 14.71 15.06
N VAL A 84 -6.05 14.50 14.50
CA VAL A 84 -6.81 13.26 14.69
C VAL A 84 -6.03 12.05 14.17
N VAL A 85 -5.33 12.21 13.03
CA VAL A 85 -4.59 11.10 12.41
C VAL A 85 -3.38 10.67 13.26
N PRO A 86 -2.46 11.57 13.68
CA PRO A 86 -1.38 11.23 14.60
C PRO A 86 -1.86 10.60 15.92
N VAL A 87 -2.98 11.08 16.49
CA VAL A 87 -3.51 10.50 17.73
C VAL A 87 -3.98 9.07 17.51
N LEU A 88 -4.70 8.81 16.41
CA LEU A 88 -5.12 7.45 16.07
C LEU A 88 -3.92 6.56 15.75
N VAL A 89 -2.91 7.06 15.04
CA VAL A 89 -1.66 6.33 14.77
C VAL A 89 -0.99 5.94 16.07
N LEU A 90 -0.77 6.88 17.00
CA LEU A 90 -0.16 6.59 18.31
C LEU A 90 -0.95 5.55 19.10
N TRP A 91 -2.29 5.65 19.10
CA TRP A 91 -3.15 4.69 19.77
C TRP A 91 -3.07 3.28 19.17
N VAL A 92 -3.12 3.15 17.84
CA VAL A 92 -3.01 1.84 17.17
C VAL A 92 -1.60 1.28 17.30
N SER A 93 -0.55 2.11 17.25
CA SER A 93 0.83 1.69 17.51
C SER A 93 1.00 1.14 18.93
N TYR A 94 0.35 1.75 19.93
CA TYR A 94 0.34 1.22 21.29
C TYR A 94 -0.34 -0.16 21.37
N GLN A 95 -1.48 -0.32 20.69
CA GLN A 95 -2.20 -1.60 20.63
C GLN A 95 -1.40 -2.69 19.90
N LEU A 96 -0.71 -2.35 18.81
CA LEU A 96 0.21 -3.22 18.10
C LEU A 96 1.33 -3.70 19.03
N HIS A 97 1.97 -2.77 19.74
CA HIS A 97 3.04 -3.10 20.68
C HIS A 97 2.54 -4.06 21.79
N ARG A 98 1.35 -3.81 22.36
CA ARG A 98 0.74 -4.74 23.32
C ARG A 98 0.43 -6.10 22.73
N ALA A 99 -0.11 -6.16 21.51
CA ALA A 99 -0.43 -7.43 20.84
C ALA A 99 0.82 -8.29 20.61
N CYS A 100 1.95 -7.66 20.27
CA CYS A 100 3.25 -8.32 20.17
C CYS A 100 3.74 -8.83 21.55
N GLN A 101 3.61 -8.03 22.61
CA GLN A 101 3.98 -8.45 23.98
C GLN A 101 3.15 -9.66 24.47
N HIS A 102 1.88 -9.75 24.05
CA HIS A 102 0.98 -10.84 24.38
C HIS A 102 1.07 -12.05 23.41
N GLN A 103 2.07 -12.10 22.53
CA GLN A 103 2.31 -13.19 21.57
C GLN A 103 1.07 -13.59 20.74
N GLN A 104 0.27 -12.62 20.34
CA GLN A 104 -0.93 -12.90 19.53
C GLN A 104 -0.54 -13.00 18.06
N GLU A 105 -0.88 -14.10 17.38
CA GLU A 105 -0.42 -14.33 16.01
C GLU A 105 -1.14 -13.46 14.95
N LYS A 106 -2.42 -13.14 15.15
CA LYS A 106 -3.25 -12.49 14.12
C LYS A 106 -3.48 -10.99 14.34
N GLN A 107 -3.50 -10.54 15.59
CA GLN A 107 -3.81 -9.15 15.93
C GLN A 107 -2.75 -8.15 15.44
N PRO A 108 -1.43 -8.43 15.54
CA PRO A 108 -0.40 -7.53 15.04
C PRO A 108 -0.55 -7.20 13.55
N PHE A 109 -0.91 -8.20 12.73
CA PHE A 109 -1.16 -7.99 11.30
C PHE A 109 -2.32 -7.03 11.05
N ILE A 110 -3.44 -7.18 11.77
CA ILE A 110 -4.60 -6.30 11.64
C ILE A 110 -4.23 -4.86 12.07
N TYR A 111 -3.52 -4.69 13.18
CA TYR A 111 -3.12 -3.36 13.63
C TYR A 111 -2.12 -2.70 12.67
N MET A 112 -1.23 -3.46 12.05
CA MET A 112 -0.36 -2.94 11.00
C MET A 112 -1.18 -2.47 9.78
N LEU A 113 -2.13 -3.28 9.31
CA LEU A 113 -3.00 -2.90 8.19
C LEU A 113 -3.79 -1.61 8.48
N VAL A 114 -4.27 -1.47 9.72
CA VAL A 114 -4.94 -0.26 10.18
C VAL A 114 -3.98 0.94 10.23
N LEU A 115 -2.75 0.77 10.71
CA LEU A 115 -1.74 1.84 10.74
C LEU A 115 -1.38 2.34 9.35
N VAL A 116 -1.14 1.40 8.43
CA VAL A 116 -0.84 1.70 7.03
C VAL A 116 -1.99 2.46 6.38
N THR A 117 -3.22 1.99 6.60
CA THR A 117 -4.42 2.66 6.07
C THR A 117 -4.61 4.06 6.66
N LEU A 118 -4.44 4.24 7.98
CA LEU A 118 -4.56 5.54 8.64
C LEU A 118 -3.50 6.53 8.12
N SER A 119 -2.26 6.07 7.94
CA SER A 119 -1.17 6.88 7.43
C SER A 119 -1.43 7.33 5.99
N TYR A 120 -1.93 6.41 5.15
CA TYR A 120 -2.31 6.71 3.78
C TYR A 120 -3.46 7.73 3.69
N VAL A 121 -4.50 7.55 4.50
CA VAL A 121 -5.62 8.50 4.57
C VAL A 121 -5.14 9.87 5.07
N GLY A 122 -4.28 9.91 6.07
CA GLY A 122 -3.66 11.15 6.55
C GLY A 122 -2.88 11.90 5.47
N PHE A 123 -2.15 11.17 4.64
CA PHE A 123 -1.45 11.73 3.49
C PHE A 123 -2.41 12.27 2.42
N LEU A 124 -3.49 11.56 2.08
CA LEU A 124 -4.48 12.07 1.13
C LEU A 124 -5.18 13.35 1.63
N ILE A 125 -5.50 13.39 2.93
CA ILE A 125 -6.10 14.58 3.56
C ILE A 125 -5.12 15.77 3.53
N SER A 126 -3.82 15.53 3.73
CA SER A 126 -2.83 16.61 3.72
C SER A 126 -2.60 17.18 2.32
N LEU A 127 -2.75 16.37 1.28
CA LEU A 127 -2.67 16.81 -0.11
C LEU A 127 -3.93 17.58 -0.53
N TRP A 128 -5.11 17.12 -0.16
CA TRP A 128 -6.38 17.69 -0.63
C TRP A 128 -6.49 19.22 -0.42
N PRO A 129 -6.90 20.01 -1.43
CA PRO A 129 -7.28 19.63 -2.80
C PRO A 129 -6.11 19.65 -3.82
N ASN A 130 -4.88 19.82 -3.34
CA ASN A 130 -3.67 19.89 -4.14
C ASN A 130 -3.08 18.51 -4.42
N ILE A 131 -2.66 18.26 -5.65
CA ILE A 131 -1.89 17.04 -5.98
C ILE A 131 -0.39 17.33 -5.98
N ILE A 132 0.00 18.57 -6.29
CA ILE A 132 1.37 19.08 -6.11
C ILE A 132 1.27 20.36 -5.26
N PRO A 133 1.53 20.25 -3.95
CA PRO A 133 1.50 21.39 -3.05
C PRO A 133 2.56 22.45 -3.41
N PRO A 134 2.29 23.75 -3.18
CA PRO A 134 1.03 24.32 -2.68
C PRO A 134 0.07 24.80 -3.78
N SER A 135 0.47 24.75 -5.06
CA SER A 135 -0.17 25.56 -6.12
C SER A 135 -0.97 24.77 -7.15
N VAL A 136 -0.78 23.46 -7.29
CA VAL A 136 -1.47 22.68 -8.33
C VAL A 136 -2.57 21.82 -7.72
N THR A 137 -3.81 22.21 -8.00
CA THR A 137 -5.01 21.47 -7.62
C THR A 137 -5.26 20.26 -8.52
N ILE A 138 -6.09 19.32 -8.05
CA ILE A 138 -6.50 18.15 -8.85
C ILE A 138 -7.11 18.54 -10.21
N TRP A 139 -7.85 19.65 -10.28
CA TRP A 139 -8.48 20.13 -11.50
C TRP A 139 -7.50 20.82 -12.45
N GLN A 140 -6.41 21.38 -11.93
CA GLN A 140 -5.35 21.99 -12.76
C GLN A 140 -4.39 20.94 -13.31
N ALA A 141 -4.14 19.87 -12.55
CA ALA A 141 -3.36 18.73 -13.01
C ALA A 141 -4.14 17.79 -13.94
N ALA A 142 -5.47 17.88 -13.93
CA ALA A 142 -6.37 17.07 -14.73
C ALA A 142 -6.13 17.26 -16.24
N ALA A 143 -5.92 16.15 -16.95
CA ALA A 143 -5.91 16.15 -18.41
C ALA A 143 -7.28 16.58 -18.98
N PRO A 144 -7.35 17.03 -20.25
CA PRO A 144 -8.62 17.37 -20.89
C PRO A 144 -9.63 16.22 -20.86
N TYR A 145 -10.92 16.56 -20.79
CA TYR A 145 -12.03 15.59 -20.64
C TYR A 145 -11.98 14.44 -21.66
N SER A 146 -11.68 14.73 -22.93
CA SER A 146 -11.60 13.72 -23.99
C SER A 146 -10.50 12.70 -23.74
N SER A 147 -9.33 13.14 -23.27
CA SER A 147 -8.21 12.27 -22.91
C SER A 147 -8.53 11.43 -21.68
N GLN A 148 -9.17 12.02 -20.66
CA GLN A 148 -9.59 11.30 -19.47
C GLN A 148 -10.62 10.21 -19.78
N LEU A 149 -11.61 10.52 -20.64
CA LEU A 149 -12.63 9.56 -21.05
C LEU A 149 -12.03 8.43 -21.88
N PHE A 150 -11.14 8.75 -22.83
CA PHE A 150 -10.43 7.75 -23.63
C PHE A 150 -9.63 6.79 -22.75
N ALA A 151 -8.84 7.33 -21.82
CA ALA A 151 -8.08 6.51 -20.89
C ALA A 151 -8.99 5.65 -19.99
N LEU A 152 -10.15 6.17 -19.58
CA LEU A 152 -11.07 5.46 -18.70
C LEU A 152 -11.71 4.26 -19.42
N ILE A 153 -12.12 4.45 -20.67
CA ILE A 153 -12.61 3.36 -21.52
C ILE A 153 -11.52 2.30 -21.69
N GLY A 154 -10.28 2.73 -21.96
CA GLY A 154 -9.13 1.82 -22.04
C GLY A 154 -8.92 1.03 -20.75
N ALA A 155 -8.96 1.69 -19.59
CA ALA A 155 -8.82 1.05 -18.29
C ALA A 155 -9.94 0.04 -18.01
N CYS A 156 -11.20 0.37 -18.34
CA CYS A 156 -12.34 -0.54 -18.18
C CYS A 156 -12.22 -1.82 -19.01
N ILE A 157 -11.46 -1.82 -20.10
CA ILE A 157 -11.22 -3.01 -20.92
C ILE A 157 -9.95 -3.73 -20.46
N LEU A 158 -8.86 -2.99 -20.26
CA LEU A 158 -7.55 -3.56 -19.94
C LEU A 158 -7.49 -4.13 -18.52
N LEU A 159 -8.09 -3.47 -17.52
CA LEU A 159 -8.04 -3.95 -16.14
C LEU A 159 -8.70 -5.33 -15.98
N PRO A 160 -9.92 -5.60 -16.49
CA PRO A 160 -10.47 -6.95 -16.47
C PRO A 160 -9.59 -7.97 -17.16
N ILE A 161 -8.99 -7.64 -18.30
CA ILE A 161 -8.08 -8.54 -19.02
C ILE A 161 -6.85 -8.87 -18.16
N ILE A 162 -6.24 -7.85 -17.55
CA ILE A 162 -5.09 -8.04 -16.64
C ILE A 162 -5.51 -8.91 -15.47
N LEU A 163 -6.64 -8.62 -14.82
CA LEU A 163 -7.12 -9.40 -13.66
C LEU A 163 -7.41 -10.86 -14.04
N VAL A 164 -8.00 -11.10 -15.22
CA VAL A 164 -8.20 -12.45 -15.75
C VAL A 164 -6.85 -13.13 -16.00
N TYR A 165 -5.92 -12.45 -16.67
CA TYR A 165 -4.59 -12.98 -16.92
C TYR A 165 -3.85 -13.31 -15.62
N THR A 166 -3.84 -12.39 -14.64
CA THR A 166 -3.24 -12.60 -13.32
C THR A 166 -3.90 -13.76 -12.58
N GLY A 167 -5.24 -13.86 -12.62
CA GLY A 167 -5.98 -14.97 -12.03
C GLY A 167 -5.69 -16.32 -12.68
N LEU A 168 -5.59 -16.34 -14.01
CA LEU A 168 -5.20 -17.54 -14.77
C LEU A 168 -3.74 -17.92 -14.52
N ALA A 169 -2.82 -16.96 -14.48
CA ALA A 169 -1.42 -17.21 -14.16
C ALA A 169 -1.30 -17.84 -12.77
N TYR A 170 -1.95 -17.26 -11.77
CA TYR A 170 -2.02 -17.87 -10.43
C TYR A 170 -2.59 -19.30 -10.47
N TRP A 171 -3.71 -19.50 -11.19
CA TRP A 171 -4.34 -20.80 -11.31
C TRP A 171 -3.46 -21.86 -12.00
N VAL A 172 -2.64 -21.46 -12.99
CA VAL A 172 -1.71 -22.35 -13.70
C VAL A 172 -0.49 -22.70 -12.85
N PHE A 173 0.02 -21.75 -12.05
CA PHE A 173 1.29 -21.93 -11.33
C PHE A 173 1.13 -22.41 -9.87
N LYS A 174 -0.05 -22.26 -9.26
CA LYS A 174 -0.28 -22.67 -7.87
C LYS A 174 0.00 -24.15 -7.57
N ASP A 175 -0.12 -25.03 -8.56
CA ASP A 175 -0.01 -26.48 -8.38
C ASP A 175 1.42 -27.01 -8.58
N LYS A 176 2.38 -26.16 -8.96
CA LYS A 176 3.77 -26.54 -9.26
C LYS A 176 4.75 -26.35 -8.10
N VAL A 177 4.30 -25.94 -6.92
CA VAL A 177 5.16 -25.83 -5.73
C VAL A 177 4.74 -26.87 -4.70
N ARG A 178 5.26 -28.09 -4.86
CA ARG A 178 5.28 -29.09 -3.79
C ARG A 178 6.66 -29.04 -3.15
N VAL A 179 6.72 -28.58 -1.90
CA VAL A 179 7.90 -28.79 -1.04
C VAL A 179 7.94 -30.29 -0.76
N GLY A 180 8.73 -31.03 -1.54
CA GLY A 180 8.85 -32.48 -1.43
C GLY A 180 9.06 -33.25 -2.74
N ASP A 181 9.25 -32.61 -3.90
CA ASP A 181 9.58 -33.36 -5.12
C ASP A 181 10.97 -34.01 -4.99
N GLU A 182 10.97 -35.33 -5.14
CA GLU A 182 12.04 -36.29 -4.92
C GLU A 182 13.26 -36.02 -5.83
N GLY A 183 14.17 -35.15 -5.39
CA GLY A 183 15.44 -34.91 -6.08
C GLY A 183 16.56 -34.36 -5.20
N TYR A 184 16.41 -34.41 -3.87
CA TYR A 184 17.40 -33.85 -2.95
C TYR A 184 17.78 -34.86 -1.86
N HIS A 185 18.31 -36.02 -2.25
CA HIS A 185 19.24 -36.85 -1.50
C HIS A 185 19.79 -37.93 -2.46
N ASP A 186 20.99 -37.72 -2.99
CA ASP A 186 21.95 -38.79 -3.27
C ASP A 186 23.21 -38.50 -2.44
#